data_AF-G2DVV3-F1
#
_entry.id   AF-G2DVV3-F1
#
_cell.length_a   1.000
_cell.length_b   1.000
_cell.length_c   1.000
_cell.angle_alpha   90.00
_cell.angle_beta   90.00
_cell.angle_gamma   90.00
#
_symmetry.space_group_name_H-M   'P 1'
#
loop_
_entity.id
_entity.type
_entity.pdbx_description
1 polymer ?
#
loop_
_entity_poly.entity_id
_entity_poly.type
_entity_poly.pdbx_seq_one_letter_code
_entity_poly.pdbx_strand_id
1 'polypeptide(L)'
;MTNIEVTDDLRHHFHLFWDQFIFPVMLVHKSFTILDRNRAAEAIGCTPGTRCIDMGEKKQHRGCLASKALREQTSKRSVEFVPEVGRVIDSYWIPLEGYPEFYVHFAIDLTEYAADRFFPGERPKVDANCSACII
;
A
#
# COMPACT_ATOMS: atom_id res chain seq x y z
N MET A 1 -11.61 -19.63 -13.55
CA MET A 1 -11.32 -18.60 -12.55
C MET A 1 -11.80 -19.14 -11.23
N THR A 2 -10.91 -19.32 -10.25
CA THR A 2 -11.28 -19.79 -8.92
C THR A 2 -12.11 -18.71 -8.23
N ASN A 3 -13.25 -19.06 -7.66
CA ASN A 3 -14.08 -18.12 -6.90
C ASN A 3 -13.34 -17.83 -5.59
N ILE A 4 -12.67 -16.67 -5.48
CA ILE A 4 -12.01 -16.24 -4.25
C ILE A 4 -13.09 -15.59 -3.39
N GLU A 5 -13.58 -16.31 -2.39
CA GLU A 5 -14.60 -15.77 -1.48
C GLU A 5 -13.94 -15.02 -0.31
N VAL A 6 -14.36 -13.77 -0.13
CA VAL A 6 -14.08 -12.95 1.05
C VAL A 6 -15.35 -12.93 1.87
N THR A 7 -15.27 -13.32 3.14
CA THR A 7 -16.43 -13.28 4.04
C THR A 7 -16.89 -11.84 4.26
N ASP A 8 -18.19 -11.65 4.51
CA ASP A 8 -18.75 -10.33 4.82
C ASP A 8 -18.08 -9.71 6.05
N ASP A 9 -17.76 -10.52 7.06
CA ASP A 9 -17.03 -10.08 8.26
C ASP A 9 -15.63 -9.56 7.92
N LEU A 10 -14.86 -10.25 7.07
CA LEU A 10 -13.53 -9.81 6.68
C LEU A 10 -13.60 -8.47 5.91
N ARG A 11 -14.57 -8.35 5.01
CA ARG A 11 -14.81 -7.10 4.27
C ARG A 11 -15.23 -5.96 5.21
N HIS A 12 -16.13 -6.24 6.14
CA HIS A 12 -16.57 -5.28 7.15
C HIS A 12 -15.41 -4.75 7.99
N HIS A 13 -14.57 -5.65 8.53
CA HIS A 13 -13.40 -5.24 9.32
C HIS A 13 -12.40 -4.45 8.49
N PHE A 14 -12.19 -4.81 7.22
CA PHE A 14 -11.32 -4.03 6.34
C PHE A 14 -11.81 -2.58 6.23
N HIS A 15 -13.08 -2.36 5.91
CA HIS A 15 -13.64 -1.00 5.82
C HIS A 15 -13.68 -0.27 7.16
N LEU A 16 -13.93 -0.99 8.26
CA LEU A 16 -13.92 -0.44 9.62
C LEU A 16 -12.60 0.27 9.94
N PHE A 17 -11.46 -0.31 9.53
CA PHE A 17 -10.14 0.25 9.81
C PHE A 17 -9.63 1.20 8.72
N TRP A 18 -9.90 0.91 7.45
CA TRP A 18 -9.13 1.51 6.35
C TRP A 18 -9.88 2.58 5.55
N ASP A 19 -11.19 2.72 5.69
CA ASP A 19 -11.97 3.69 4.88
C ASP A 19 -11.65 5.15 5.17
N GLN A 20 -11.24 5.44 6.41
CA GLN A 20 -10.80 6.79 6.81
C GLN A 20 -9.29 6.98 6.71
N PHE A 21 -8.54 5.93 6.33
CA PHE A 21 -7.10 6.07 6.13
C PHE A 21 -6.83 6.90 4.87
N ILE A 22 -5.98 7.91 5.00
CA ILE A 22 -5.79 8.95 3.98
C ILE A 22 -5.02 8.48 2.74
N PHE A 23 -4.33 7.34 2.83
CA PHE A 23 -3.55 6.77 1.73
C PHE A 23 -4.21 5.51 1.16
N PRO A 24 -3.89 5.13 -0.09
CA PRO A 24 -4.44 3.93 -0.72
C PRO A 24 -4.17 2.66 0.09
N VAL A 25 -5.23 1.91 0.39
CA VAL A 25 -5.19 0.58 1.01
C VAL A 25 -6.02 -0.39 0.19
N MET A 26 -5.50 -1.60 0.00
CA MET A 26 -6.15 -2.69 -0.72
C MET A 26 -6.13 -3.96 0.12
N LEU A 27 -7.24 -4.70 0.11
CA LEU A 27 -7.30 -6.10 0.53
C LEU A 27 -6.98 -6.96 -0.70
N VAL A 28 -5.98 -7.82 -0.60
CA VAL A 28 -5.42 -8.52 -1.76
C VAL A 28 -5.25 -10.02 -1.47
N HIS A 29 -5.58 -10.86 -2.45
CA HIS A 29 -5.31 -12.29 -2.43
C HIS A 29 -3.90 -12.62 -2.92
N LYS A 30 -3.34 -13.77 -2.54
CA LYS A 30 -2.01 -14.26 -2.97
C LYS A 30 -1.81 -14.31 -4.50
N SER A 31 -2.88 -14.31 -5.28
CA SER A 31 -2.86 -14.16 -6.75
C SER A 31 -2.65 -12.72 -7.23
N PHE A 32 -2.40 -11.78 -6.31
CA PHE A 32 -2.35 -10.33 -6.52
C PHE A 32 -3.69 -9.70 -6.87
N THR A 33 -4.79 -10.47 -6.84
CA THR A 33 -6.13 -9.97 -7.11
C THR A 33 -6.60 -9.06 -5.97
N ILE A 34 -6.96 -7.83 -6.29
CA ILE A 34 -7.57 -6.87 -5.39
C ILE A 34 -9.00 -7.36 -5.11
N LEU A 35 -9.33 -7.57 -3.85
CA LEU A 35 -10.64 -8.04 -3.40
C LEU A 35 -11.49 -6.88 -2.87
N ASP A 36 -10.83 -5.89 -2.28
CA ASP A 36 -11.43 -4.62 -1.88
C ASP A 36 -10.38 -3.51 -1.74
N ARG A 37 -10.84 -2.28 -1.55
CA ARG A 37 -10.03 -1.07 -1.49
C ARG A 37 -10.69 -0.01 -0.60
N ASN A 38 -9.90 0.89 -0.02
CA ASN A 38 -10.45 2.09 0.61
C ASN A 38 -10.73 3.20 -0.42
N ARG A 39 -11.31 4.31 0.06
CA ARG A 39 -11.64 5.49 -0.76
C ARG A 39 -10.44 6.12 -1.46
N ALA A 40 -9.28 6.16 -0.81
CA ALA A 40 -8.07 6.71 -1.40
C ALA A 40 -7.55 5.85 -2.56
N ALA A 41 -7.61 4.52 -2.41
CA ALA A 41 -7.27 3.58 -3.48
C ALA A 41 -8.28 3.64 -4.63
N GLU A 42 -9.57 3.81 -4.33
CA GLU A 42 -10.60 4.05 -5.34
C GLU A 42 -10.32 5.29 -6.18
N ALA A 43 -9.95 6.41 -5.54
CA ALA A 43 -9.70 7.67 -6.21
C ALA A 43 -8.54 7.61 -7.22
N ILE A 44 -7.61 6.67 -7.06
CA ILE A 44 -6.50 6.43 -8.00
C ILE A 44 -6.77 5.28 -8.98
N GLY A 45 -8.01 4.78 -9.04
CA GLY A 45 -8.45 3.78 -10.01
C GLY A 45 -8.18 2.33 -9.64
N CYS A 46 -7.80 2.00 -8.40
CA CYS A 46 -7.72 0.61 -7.96
C CYS A 46 -9.09 -0.04 -8.11
N THR A 47 -9.19 -1.21 -8.76
CA THR A 47 -10.48 -1.86 -9.06
C THR A 47 -10.53 -3.31 -8.55
N PRO A 48 -11.48 -3.69 -7.66
CA PRO A 48 -11.66 -5.08 -7.28
C PRO A 48 -11.82 -5.98 -8.50
N GLY A 49 -11.20 -7.16 -8.44
CA GLY A 49 -11.12 -8.12 -9.53
C GLY A 49 -9.90 -7.93 -10.45
N THR A 50 -9.22 -6.79 -10.43
CA THR A 50 -7.94 -6.62 -11.14
C THR A 50 -6.77 -7.07 -10.27
N ARG A 51 -5.57 -7.23 -10.85
CA ARG A 51 -4.36 -7.53 -10.08
C ARG A 51 -3.58 -6.26 -9.81
N CYS A 52 -3.09 -6.09 -8.58
CA CYS A 52 -2.27 -4.94 -8.21
C CYS A 52 -0.99 -4.84 -9.06
N ILE A 53 -0.41 -5.97 -9.46
CA ILE A 53 0.78 -6.04 -10.33
C ILE A 53 0.52 -5.60 -11.78
N ASP A 54 -0.74 -5.49 -12.20
CA ASP A 54 -1.14 -4.98 -13.52
C ASP A 54 -1.43 -3.47 -13.48
N MET A 55 -1.43 -2.86 -12.29
CA MET A 55 -1.59 -1.42 -12.13
C MET A 55 -0.26 -0.71 -12.36
N GLY A 56 -0.21 0.21 -13.32
CA GLY A 56 1.03 0.88 -13.70
C GLY A 56 1.97 0.00 -14.53
N GLU A 57 3.25 0.39 -14.59
CA GLU A 57 4.27 -0.32 -15.35
C GLU A 57 4.93 -1.44 -14.53
N LYS A 58 5.28 -2.56 -15.17
CA LYS A 58 5.96 -3.70 -14.51
C LYS A 58 7.22 -3.31 -13.72
N LYS A 59 7.94 -2.29 -14.18
CA LYS A 59 9.16 -1.81 -13.50
C LYS A 59 8.90 -1.29 -12.08
N GLN A 60 7.68 -0.78 -11.83
CA GLN A 60 7.23 -0.26 -10.54
C GLN A 60 6.94 -1.39 -9.54
N HIS A 61 6.82 -2.64 -10.02
CA HIS A 61 6.60 -3.82 -9.18
C HIS A 61 7.87 -4.65 -8.92
N ARG A 62 9.05 -4.21 -9.40
CA ARG A 62 10.31 -4.95 -9.21
C ARG A 62 10.69 -5.11 -7.73
N GLY A 63 10.28 -4.17 -6.88
CA GLY A 63 10.48 -4.20 -5.43
C GLY A 63 9.35 -4.89 -4.65
N CYS A 64 8.37 -5.52 -5.32
CA CYS A 64 7.21 -6.11 -4.63
C CYS A 64 7.63 -7.21 -3.65
N LEU A 65 7.25 -7.05 -2.38
CA LEU A 65 7.56 -8.01 -1.31
C LEU A 65 6.37 -8.89 -0.91
N ALA A 66 5.24 -8.82 -1.61
CA ALA A 66 4.01 -9.57 -1.27
C ALA A 66 4.25 -11.08 -1.13
N SER A 67 4.89 -11.71 -2.12
CA SER A 67 5.18 -13.16 -2.07
C SER A 67 6.10 -13.53 -0.91
N LYS A 68 7.03 -12.64 -0.54
CA LYS A 68 7.91 -12.85 0.62
C LYS A 68 7.12 -12.71 1.92
N ALA A 69 6.26 -11.69 2.02
CA ALA A 69 5.40 -11.45 3.18
C ALA A 69 4.48 -12.65 3.45
N LEU A 70 3.80 -13.15 2.41
CA LEU A 70 2.91 -14.31 2.50
C LEU A 70 3.67 -15.61 2.80
N ARG A 71 4.84 -15.85 2.20
CA ARG A 71 5.62 -17.06 2.50
C ARG A 71 6.09 -17.09 3.95
N GLU A 72 6.50 -15.94 4.49
CA GLU A 72 7.04 -15.81 5.85
C GLU A 72 5.96 -15.49 6.88
N GLN A 73 4.70 -15.30 6.45
CA GLN A 73 3.57 -14.83 7.27
C GLN A 73 3.96 -13.67 8.21
N THR A 74 4.75 -12.73 7.68
CA THR A 74 5.28 -11.59 8.42
C THR A 74 5.25 -10.36 7.53
N SER A 75 4.89 -9.21 8.08
CA SER A 75 4.83 -7.97 7.32
C SER A 75 6.16 -7.64 6.65
N LYS A 76 6.08 -7.06 5.45
CA LYS A 76 7.21 -6.49 4.73
C LYS A 76 6.94 -5.03 4.44
N ARG A 77 8.01 -4.26 4.40
CA ARG A 77 8.01 -2.83 4.16
C ARG A 77 9.12 -2.49 3.16
N SER A 78 8.85 -1.54 2.28
CA SER A 78 9.86 -0.90 1.43
C SER A 78 9.65 0.60 1.43
N VAL A 79 10.74 1.36 1.47
CA VAL A 79 10.71 2.82 1.30
C VAL A 79 11.61 3.16 0.14
N GLU A 80 11.04 3.74 -0.91
CA GLU A 80 11.78 4.07 -2.12
C GLU A 80 11.28 5.36 -2.75
N PHE A 81 12.18 6.09 -3.41
CA PHE A 81 11.80 7.17 -4.29
C PHE A 81 11.33 6.58 -5.62
N VAL A 82 10.13 6.97 -6.03
CA VAL A 82 9.48 6.55 -7.27
C VAL A 82 9.58 7.70 -8.27
N PRO A 83 10.55 7.68 -9.20
CA PRO A 83 10.82 8.81 -10.09
C PRO A 83 9.64 9.22 -10.95
N GLU A 84 8.79 8.26 -11.33
CA GLU A 84 7.63 8.49 -12.21
C GLU A 84 6.60 9.43 -11.58
N VAL A 85 6.52 9.46 -10.25
CA VAL A 85 5.60 10.33 -9.50
C VAL A 85 6.33 11.37 -8.64
N GLY A 86 7.66 11.36 -8.63
CA GLY A 86 8.50 12.28 -7.87
C GLY A 86 8.30 12.21 -6.36
N ARG A 87 7.94 11.04 -5.82
CA ARG A 87 7.56 10.86 -4.42
C ARG A 87 8.38 9.78 -3.73
N VAL A 88 8.57 9.92 -2.43
CA VAL A 88 9.08 8.83 -1.58
C VAL A 88 7.89 8.05 -1.06
N ILE A 89 7.77 6.80 -1.49
CA ILE A 89 6.65 5.93 -1.16
C ILE A 89 7.08 4.90 -0.13
N ASP A 90 6.30 4.78 0.94
CA ASP A 90 6.43 3.76 1.97
C ASP A 90 5.34 2.70 1.79
N SER A 91 5.74 1.55 1.29
CA SER A 91 4.85 0.46 0.92
C SER A 91 4.90 -0.66 1.93
N TYR A 92 3.74 -1.21 2.26
CA TYR A 92 3.60 -2.34 3.16
C TYR A 92 2.85 -3.50 2.51
N TRP A 93 3.22 -4.72 2.91
CA TRP A 93 2.52 -5.97 2.61
C TRP A 93 2.34 -6.73 3.92
N ILE A 94 1.12 -6.80 4.42
CA ILE A 94 0.81 -7.32 5.76
C ILE A 94 -0.12 -8.52 5.62
N PRO A 95 0.37 -9.75 5.80
CA PRO A 95 -0.48 -10.95 5.84
C PRO A 95 -1.54 -10.84 6.94
N LEU A 96 -2.71 -11.43 6.70
CA LEU A 96 -3.80 -11.43 7.67
C LEU A 96 -3.78 -12.69 8.54
N GLU A 97 -3.76 -12.50 9.85
CA GLU A 97 -3.86 -13.60 10.83
C GLU A 97 -5.17 -14.37 10.62
N GLY A 98 -5.11 -15.71 10.63
CA GLY A 98 -6.25 -16.57 10.32
C GLY A 98 -6.63 -16.65 8.83
N TYR A 99 -6.03 -15.84 7.96
CA TYR A 99 -6.29 -15.83 6.52
C TYR A 99 -4.97 -15.82 5.71
N PRO A 100 -4.25 -16.95 5.63
CA PRO A 100 -2.88 -17.02 5.13
C PRO A 100 -2.71 -16.67 3.64
N GLU A 101 -3.81 -16.62 2.89
CA GLU A 101 -3.85 -16.29 1.46
C GLU A 101 -4.16 -14.81 1.19
N PHE A 102 -4.48 -14.04 2.24
CA PHE A 102 -4.84 -12.63 2.13
C PHE A 102 -3.78 -11.75 2.79
N TYR A 103 -3.65 -10.54 2.25
CA TYR A 103 -2.80 -9.51 2.82
C TYR A 103 -3.39 -8.13 2.55
N VAL A 104 -3.07 -7.20 3.42
CA VAL A 104 -3.31 -5.78 3.19
C VAL A 104 -2.08 -5.19 2.51
N HIS A 105 -2.32 -4.41 1.46
CA HIS A 105 -1.30 -3.66 0.75
C HIS A 105 -1.65 -2.17 0.76
N PHE A 106 -0.75 -1.33 1.26
CA PHE A 106 -0.89 0.12 1.18
C PHE A 106 0.42 0.79 0.86
N ALA A 107 0.31 2.01 0.32
CA ALA A 107 1.40 2.86 -0.10
C ALA A 107 1.17 4.26 0.44
N ILE A 108 2.10 4.75 1.25
CA ILE A 108 2.05 6.05 1.92
C ILE A 108 3.01 7.01 1.22
N ASP A 109 2.57 8.23 0.94
CA ASP A 109 3.45 9.29 0.48
C ASP A 109 4.20 9.90 1.68
N LEU A 110 5.49 9.60 1.80
CA LEU A 110 6.37 10.12 2.84
C LEU A 110 7.21 11.31 2.38
N THR A 111 6.99 11.85 1.19
CA THR A 111 7.88 12.85 0.57
C THR A 111 8.24 14.01 1.50
N GLU A 112 7.24 14.60 2.16
CA GLU A 112 7.41 15.71 3.12
C GLU A 112 8.31 15.34 4.32
N TYR A 113 8.34 14.08 4.73
CA TYR A 113 9.04 13.61 5.93
C TYR A 113 10.28 12.76 5.63
N ALA A 114 10.50 12.41 4.35
CA ALA A 114 11.59 11.54 3.94
C ALA A 114 12.96 12.22 4.06
N ALA A 115 13.91 11.54 4.68
CA ALA A 115 15.29 12.02 4.76
C ALA A 115 15.91 12.22 3.36
N ASP A 116 16.82 13.19 3.23
CA ASP A 116 17.45 13.57 1.94
C ASP A 116 18.06 12.41 1.17
N ARG A 117 18.56 11.38 1.88
CA ARG A 117 19.13 10.16 1.27
C ARG A 117 18.17 9.40 0.35
N PHE A 118 16.85 9.66 0.44
CA PHE A 118 15.87 9.04 -0.45
C PHE A 118 15.74 9.78 -1.78
N PHE A 119 16.20 11.02 -1.90
CA PHE A 119 16.08 11.81 -3.14
C PHE A 119 17.37 11.73 -3.96
N PRO A 120 17.28 11.61 -5.29
CA PRO A 120 18.44 11.76 -6.17
C PRO A 120 18.78 13.26 -6.31
N GLY A 121 19.43 13.85 -5.29
CA GLY A 121 19.84 15.27 -5.28
C GLY A 121 19.38 16.05 -4.05
N GLU A 122 19.39 17.39 -4.13
CA GLU A 122 18.89 18.27 -3.06
C GLU A 122 17.36 18.18 -2.93
N ARG A 123 16.89 18.15 -1.68
CA ARG A 123 15.46 18.07 -1.33
C ARG A 123 14.71 19.32 -1.82
N PRO A 124 13.47 19.19 -2.35
CA PRO A 124 12.55 20.33 -2.42
C PRO A 124 12.33 20.88 -1.00
N LYS A 125 12.48 22.20 -0.81
CA LYS A 125 12.23 22.83 0.49
C LYS A 125 10.75 22.64 0.85
N VAL A 126 10.48 21.99 1.98
CA VAL A 126 9.14 21.91 2.57
C VAL A 126 9.16 22.69 3.88
N ASP A 127 8.22 23.62 4.02
CA ASP A 127 8.08 24.44 5.23
C ASP A 127 7.67 23.52 6.40
N ALA A 128 8.63 23.22 7.26
CA ALA A 128 8.47 22.30 8.38
C ALA A 128 7.65 22.93 9.51
N ASN A 129 6.32 22.90 9.40
CA ASN A 129 5.43 23.25 10.51
C ASN A 129 4.91 21.97 11.19
N CYS A 130 5.66 21.48 12.17
CA CYS A 130 5.21 20.42 13.07
C CYS A 130 4.16 20.99 14.06
N SER A 131 2.91 20.58 13.91
CA SER A 131 1.78 20.99 14.76
C SER A 131 1.76 20.29 16.14
N ALA A 132 2.60 19.28 16.36
CA ALA A 132 2.68 18.53 17.62
C ALA A 132 3.48 19.22 18.74
N CYS A 133 4.08 20.39 18.47
CA CYS A 133 4.86 21.15 19.46
C CYS A 133 4.14 22.42 19.96
N ILE A 134 2.84 22.58 19.70
CA ILE A 134 2.03 23.77 20.08
C ILE A 134 0.90 23.40 21.07
N ILE A 135 1.16 22.45 21.98
CA ILE A 135 0.27 22.20 23.13
C ILE A 135 1.07 22.42 24.42
#